data_AF-A0A7C4CYA4-F1
#
_entry.id   AF-A0A7C4CYA4-F1
#
_cell.length_a   1.000
_cell.length_b   1.000
_cell.length_c   1.000
_cell.angle_alpha   90.00
_cell.angle_beta   90.00
_cell.angle_gamma   90.00
#
_symmetry.space_group_name_H-M   'P 1'
#
loop_
_entity.id
_entity.type
_entity.pdbx_description
1 polymer ?
#
loop_
_entity_poly.entity_id
_entity_poly.type
_entity_poly.pdbx_seq_one_letter_code
_entity_poly.pdbx_strand_id
1 'polypeptide(L)'
;MRSKRESWYTMEEAVKIRIKEELEVAKRRLEAAKLLLEKGMIEDAVNRAYYTFFHAAKAMLNAIGYDVRTHSGLISEFGLRIIKQTY
;
A
#
# COMPACT_ATOMS: atom_id res chain seq x y z
N MET A 1 28.19 -4.99 -8.68
CA MET A 1 27.69 -6.26 -9.27
C MET A 1 26.34 -6.59 -8.65
N ARG A 2 25.23 -6.21 -9.29
CA ARG A 2 23.89 -6.66 -8.87
C ARG A 2 23.75 -8.15 -9.20
N SER A 3 23.38 -8.93 -8.19
CA SER A 3 23.32 -10.39 -8.23
C SER A 3 22.37 -10.89 -9.32
N LYS A 4 22.80 -11.92 -10.06
CA LYS A 4 22.14 -12.60 -11.20
C LYS A 4 20.74 -13.20 -10.92
N ARG A 5 20.04 -12.80 -9.85
CA ARG A 5 18.72 -13.34 -9.45
C ARG A 5 17.52 -12.47 -9.85
N GLU A 6 17.72 -11.23 -10.30
CA GLU A 6 16.63 -10.26 -10.53
C GLU A 6 16.02 -10.28 -11.97
N SER A 7 16.45 -11.20 -12.84
CA SER A 7 16.28 -11.06 -14.31
C SER A 7 15.24 -11.98 -14.98
N TRP A 8 14.12 -12.35 -14.34
CA TRP A 8 13.11 -13.23 -14.98
C TRP A 8 11.63 -12.88 -14.72
N TYR A 9 11.31 -11.64 -14.38
CA TYR A 9 9.90 -11.21 -14.31
C TYR A 9 9.56 -10.25 -15.44
N THR A 10 8.42 -10.51 -16.09
CA THR A 10 7.77 -9.51 -16.94
C THR A 10 7.37 -8.30 -16.10
N MET A 11 7.19 -7.14 -16.74
CA MET A 11 6.74 -5.94 -16.05
C MET A 11 5.39 -6.16 -15.35
N GLU A 12 4.50 -6.94 -15.96
CA GLU A 12 3.20 -7.28 -15.38
C GLU A 12 3.33 -8.13 -14.12
N GLU A 13 4.19 -9.16 -14.13
CA GLU A 13 4.44 -9.98 -12.94
C GLU A 13 5.09 -9.18 -11.82
N ALA A 14 6.03 -8.29 -12.14
CA ALA A 14 6.65 -7.39 -11.17
C ALA A 14 5.63 -6.44 -10.53
N VAL A 15 4.61 -5.98 -11.28
CA VAL A 15 3.50 -5.19 -10.73
C VAL A 15 2.63 -6.05 -9.81
N LYS A 16 2.26 -7.28 -10.22
CA LYS A 16 1.45 -8.20 -9.40
C LYS A 16 2.14 -8.53 -8.07
N ILE A 17 3.45 -8.75 -8.09
CA ILE A 17 4.27 -8.98 -6.89
C ILE A 17 4.17 -7.76 -5.96
N ARG A 18 4.42 -6.55 -6.48
CA ARG A 18 4.33 -5.32 -5.68
C ARG A 18 2.94 -5.12 -5.07
N ILE A 19 1.87 -5.32 -5.84
CA ILE A 19 0.49 -5.23 -5.33
C ILE A 19 0.28 -6.21 -4.17
N LYS A 20 0.71 -7.46 -4.34
CA LYS A 20 0.58 -8.50 -3.31
C LYS A 20 1.36 -8.12 -2.04
N GLU A 21 2.60 -7.66 -2.19
CA GLU A 21 3.44 -7.24 -1.06
C GLU A 21 2.81 -6.09 -0.26
N GLU A 22 2.32 -5.06 -0.95
CA GLU A 22 1.66 -3.91 -0.32
C GLU A 22 0.38 -4.35 0.42
N LEU A 23 -0.43 -5.24 -0.16
CA LEU A 23 -1.62 -5.79 0.50
C LEU A 23 -1.28 -6.64 1.73
N GLU A 24 -0.21 -7.43 1.67
CA GLU A 24 0.25 -8.22 2.82
C GLU A 24 0.76 -7.31 3.96
N VAL A 25 1.44 -6.21 3.63
CA VAL A 25 1.80 -5.21 4.65
C VAL A 25 0.54 -4.57 5.24
N ALA A 26 -0.43 -4.17 4.41
CA ALA A 26 -1.68 -3.59 4.87
C ALA A 26 -2.42 -4.52 5.85
N LYS A 27 -2.55 -5.81 5.53
CA LYS A 27 -3.17 -6.81 6.41
C LYS A 27 -2.50 -6.89 7.78
N ARG A 28 -1.17 -7.00 7.83
CA ARG A 28 -0.41 -7.03 9.10
C ARG A 28 -0.59 -5.75 9.92
N ARG A 29 -0.64 -4.59 9.26
CA ARG A 29 -0.89 -3.31 9.93
C ARG A 29 -2.32 -3.22 10.48
N LEU A 30 -3.31 -3.75 9.76
CA LEU A 30 -4.68 -3.81 10.22
C LEU A 30 -4.84 -4.70 11.45
N GLU A 31 -4.21 -5.87 11.45
CA GLU A 31 -4.18 -6.78 12.60
C GLU A 31 -3.56 -6.08 13.82
N ALA A 32 -2.42 -5.42 13.65
CA ALA A 32 -1.79 -4.65 14.72
C ALA A 32 -2.68 -3.51 15.22
N ALA A 33 -3.35 -2.77 14.32
CA ALA A 33 -4.26 -1.69 14.68
C ALA A 33 -5.43 -2.20 15.55
N LYS A 34 -6.00 -3.36 15.19
CA LYS A 34 -7.08 -4.00 15.97
C LYS A 34 -6.60 -4.40 17.36
N LEU A 35 -5.45 -5.06 17.47
CA LEU A 35 -4.89 -5.47 18.77
C LEU A 35 -4.58 -4.27 19.67
N LEU A 36 -4.09 -3.16 19.11
CA LEU A 36 -3.81 -1.93 19.87
C LEU A 36 -5.09 -1.27 20.34
N LEU A 37 -6.12 -1.24 19.48
CA LEU A 37 -7.44 -0.71 19.83
C LEU A 37 -8.07 -1.51 20.97
N GLU A 38 -8.03 -2.84 20.89
CA GLU A 38 -8.53 -3.74 21.95
C GLU A 38 -7.84 -3.49 23.30
N LYS A 39 -6.56 -3.10 23.28
CA LYS A 39 -5.78 -2.76 24.47
C LYS A 39 -5.93 -1.31 24.94
N GLY A 40 -6.78 -0.51 24.29
CA GLY A 40 -6.98 0.90 24.62
C GLY A 40 -5.83 1.82 24.20
N MET A 41 -4.89 1.35 23.39
CA MET A 41 -3.76 2.14 22.89
C MET A 41 -4.18 2.90 21.62
N ILE A 42 -5.06 3.88 21.80
CA ILE A 42 -5.78 4.54 20.69
C ILE A 42 -4.84 5.26 19.72
N GLU A 43 -3.87 6.03 20.21
CA GLU A 43 -2.96 6.80 19.36
C GLU A 43 -2.14 5.88 18.43
N ASP A 44 -1.59 4.79 18.99
CA ASP A 44 -0.87 3.78 18.22
C ASP A 44 -1.79 3.03 17.25
N ALA A 45 -3.01 2.71 17.67
CA ALA A 45 -4.00 2.06 16.82
C ALA A 45 -4.32 2.91 15.58
N VAL A 46 -4.53 4.22 15.76
CA VAL A 46 -4.79 5.18 14.67
C VAL A 46 -3.58 5.26 13.74
N ASN A 47 -2.36 5.33 14.29
CA ASN A 47 -1.14 5.34 13.47
C ASN A 47 -1.04 4.07 12.60
N ARG A 48 -1.31 2.88 13.16
CA ARG A 48 -1.32 1.62 12.39
C ARG A 48 -2.45 1.55 11.37
N ALA A 49 -3.62 2.06 11.70
CA ALA A 49 -4.74 2.15 10.75
C ALA A 49 -4.37 3.08 9.57
N TYR A 50 -3.74 4.22 9.83
CA TYR A 50 -3.26 5.12 8.77
C TYR A 50 -2.34 4.41 7.77
N TYR A 51 -1.33 3.70 8.27
CA TYR A 51 -0.42 2.96 7.39
C TYR A 51 -1.07 1.76 6.71
N THR A 52 -2.12 1.18 7.29
CA THR A 52 -2.95 0.17 6.59
C THR A 52 -3.52 0.74 5.30
N PHE A 53 -4.18 1.89 5.39
CA PHE A 53 -4.75 2.57 4.23
C PHE A 53 -3.68 3.03 3.25
N PHE A 54 -2.54 3.53 3.74
CA PHE A 54 -1.43 3.94 2.88
C PHE A 54 -0.96 2.81 1.95
N HIS A 55 -0.72 1.62 2.51
CA HIS A 55 -0.27 0.46 1.73
C HIS A 55 -1.38 -0.05 0.79
N ALA A 56 -2.63 -0.08 1.25
CA ALA A 56 -3.76 -0.47 0.39
C ALA A 56 -3.97 0.51 -0.79
N ALA A 57 -3.87 1.81 -0.56
CA ALA A 57 -3.96 2.84 -1.60
C ALA A 57 -2.82 2.71 -2.62
N LYS A 58 -1.59 2.41 -2.16
CA LYS A 58 -0.45 2.15 -3.05
C LYS A 58 -0.68 0.92 -3.92
N ALA A 59 -1.21 -0.16 -3.35
CA ALA A 59 -1.58 -1.35 -4.10
C ALA A 59 -2.64 -1.05 -5.17
N MET A 60 -3.64 -0.24 -4.83
CA MET A 60 -4.70 0.17 -5.74
C MET A 60 -4.17 1.01 -6.92
N LEU A 61 -3.31 1.99 -6.65
CA LEU A 61 -2.67 2.79 -7.71
C LEU A 61 -1.80 1.93 -8.63
N ASN A 62 -1.03 0.99 -8.08
CA ASN A 62 -0.27 0.05 -8.90
C ASN A 62 -1.17 -0.82 -9.80
N ALA A 63 -2.35 -1.23 -9.30
CA ALA A 63 -3.31 -2.03 -10.06
C ALA A 63 -3.88 -1.29 -11.28
N ILE A 64 -3.96 0.05 -11.22
CA ILE A 64 -4.37 0.90 -12.34
C ILE A 64 -3.19 1.53 -13.09
N GLY A 65 -1.96 1.03 -12.88
CA GLY A 65 -0.78 1.41 -13.66
C GLY A 65 -0.02 2.64 -13.16
N TYR A 66 -0.29 3.13 -11.95
CA TYR A 66 0.39 4.29 -11.35
C TYR A 66 1.32 3.89 -10.21
N ASP A 67 2.63 4.12 -10.41
CA ASP A 67 3.67 3.84 -9.42
C ASP A 67 4.08 5.13 -8.70
N VAL A 68 3.58 5.33 -7.48
CA VAL A 68 3.85 6.50 -6.64
C VAL A 68 5.06 6.30 -5.73
N ARG A 69 6.00 7.24 -5.77
CA ARG A 69 7.27 7.16 -5.03
C ARG A 69 7.29 7.98 -3.74
N THR A 70 6.40 8.95 -3.60
CA THR A 70 6.36 9.87 -2.46
C THR A 70 5.05 9.75 -1.69
N HIS A 71 5.10 10.11 -0.41
CA HIS A 71 3.94 10.06 0.46
C HIS A 71 2.85 11.06 0.02
N SER A 72 3.25 12.31 -0.25
CA SER A 72 2.35 13.35 -0.77
C SER A 72 1.78 13.00 -2.15
N GLY A 73 2.61 12.40 -3.01
CA GLY A 73 2.19 11.91 -4.32
C GLY A 73 1.10 10.84 -4.20
N LEU A 74 1.25 9.89 -3.27
CA LEU A 74 0.21 8.87 -3.04
C LEU A 74 -1.14 9.49 -2.68
N ILE A 75 -1.19 10.45 -1.75
CA ILE A 75 -2.43 11.10 -1.34
C ILE A 75 -3.09 11.83 -2.51
N SER A 76 -2.30 12.62 -3.25
CA SER A 76 -2.79 13.38 -4.41
C SER A 76 -3.32 12.46 -5.52
N GLU A 77 -2.52 11.46 -5.92
CA GLU A 77 -2.88 10.56 -7.00
C GLU A 77 -4.07 9.66 -6.63
N PHE A 78 -4.16 9.20 -5.38
CA PHE A 78 -5.32 8.44 -4.90
C PHE A 78 -6.59 9.28 -4.96
N GLY A 79 -6.55 10.52 -4.47
CA GLY A 79 -7.68 11.44 -4.54
C GLY A 79 -8.11 11.73 -5.98
N LEU A 80 -7.16 11.95 -6.88
CA LEU A 80 -7.43 12.23 -8.29
C LEU A 80 -7.98 11.02 -9.06
N ARG A 81 -7.39 9.83 -8.86
CA ARG A 81 -7.64 8.67 -9.73
C ARG A 81 -8.62 7.66 -9.16
N ILE A 82 -8.77 7.60 -7.85
CA ILE A 82 -9.70 6.65 -7.23
C ILE A 82 -10.96 7.39 -6.79
N ILE A 83 -10.80 8.49 -6.05
CA ILE A 83 -11.96 9.19 -5.49
C ILE A 83 -12.67 10.01 -6.58
N LYS A 84 -11.97 10.92 -7.26
CA LYS A 84 -12.59 11.80 -8.27
C LYS A 84 -13.06 11.07 -9.53
N GLN A 85 -12.38 9.99 -9.94
CA GLN A 85 -12.80 9.23 -11.12
C GLN A 85 -14.15 8.50 -10.92
N THR A 86 -14.57 8.31 -9.67
CA THR A 86 -15.81 7.58 -9.33
C THR A 86 -17.05 8.50 -9.27
N TYR A 87 -16.87 9.83 -9.40
CA TYR A 87 -17.94 10.84 -9.46
C TYR A 87 -18.02 11.48 -10.85
#